data_AF-A0A8T1Y8F0-F1
#
_entry.id   AF-A0A8T1Y8F0-F1
#
_cell.length_a   1.000
_cell.length_b   1.000
_cell.length_c   1.000
_cell.angle_alpha   90.00
_cell.angle_beta   90.00
_cell.angle_gamma   90.00
#
_symmetry.space_group_name_H-M   'P 1'
#
loop_
_entity.id
_entity.type
_entity.pdbx_description
1 polymer ?
#
loop_
_entity_poly.entity_id
_entity_poly.type
_entity_poly.pdbx_seq_one_letter_code
_entity_poly.pdbx_strand_id
1 'polypeptide(L)'
;MFDATISKCLRLIYMFFGKLDSIAAPSDNDEFVRWYLELSFSARVVIYITVLGTIMTITYLVLKFLSECDMEDDTERLLPLVAEEEEVHTVWTPLINESSEVSGKGDVESASFSSSDDVDYSTLCVICFEERRNCFFVPCGHSATCRGCAQKILSEENKVCPICRRVIRKSRRLVMKKL
;
A
#
# COMPACT_ATOMS: atom_id res chain seq x y z
N MET A 1 -25.11 11.35 4.04
CA MET A 1 -24.69 12.57 4.77
C MET A 1 -23.75 13.45 3.93
N PHE A 2 -22.85 12.87 3.11
CA PHE A 2 -21.94 13.63 2.22
C PHE A 2 -22.62 14.37 1.05
N ASP A 3 -23.74 13.87 0.55
CA ASP A 3 -24.44 14.42 -0.63
C ASP A 3 -25.07 15.80 -0.39
N ALA A 4 -25.64 16.00 0.80
CA ALA A 4 -26.30 17.25 1.17
C ALA A 4 -25.31 18.41 1.38
N THR A 5 -24.05 18.12 1.72
CA THR A 5 -23.02 19.14 1.95
C THR A 5 -22.45 19.64 0.62
N ILE A 6 -22.22 18.74 -0.34
CA ILE A 6 -21.71 19.08 -1.68
C ILE A 6 -22.74 19.93 -2.45
N SER A 7 -24.02 19.57 -2.38
CA SER A 7 -25.10 20.34 -3.02
C SER A 7 -25.21 21.78 -2.47
N LYS A 8 -24.99 21.98 -1.16
CA LYS A 8 -24.99 23.31 -0.54
C LYS A 8 -23.76 24.12 -0.93
N CYS A 9 -22.59 23.50 -1.01
CA CYS A 9 -21.37 24.16 -1.49
C CYS A 9 -21.49 24.60 -2.95
N LEU A 10 -22.02 23.75 -3.83
CA LEU A 10 -22.30 24.14 -5.22
C LEU A 10 -23.26 25.33 -5.27
N ARG A 11 -24.38 25.31 -4.54
CA ARG A 11 -25.34 26.43 -4.52
C ARG A 11 -24.71 27.74 -4.04
N LEU A 12 -23.86 27.71 -3.02
CA LEU A 12 -23.17 28.92 -2.53
C LEU A 12 -22.18 29.47 -3.56
N ILE A 13 -21.46 28.59 -4.26
CA ILE A 13 -20.56 28.97 -5.36
C ILE A 13 -21.39 29.60 -6.49
N TYR A 14 -22.45 28.94 -6.96
CA TYR A 14 -23.33 29.48 -8.01
C TYR A 14 -23.98 30.81 -7.62
N MET A 15 -24.38 31.00 -6.35
CA MET A 15 -24.94 32.26 -5.88
C MET A 15 -23.89 33.38 -5.80
N PHE A 16 -22.62 33.07 -5.50
CA PHE A 16 -21.53 34.04 -5.52
C PHE A 16 -21.20 34.49 -6.94
N PHE A 17 -21.14 33.55 -7.89
CA PHE A 17 -20.92 33.85 -9.31
C PHE A 17 -22.09 34.62 -9.92
N GLY A 18 -23.34 34.23 -9.64
CA GLY A 18 -24.52 34.92 -10.16
C GLY A 18 -24.70 36.35 -9.63
N LYS A 19 -24.02 36.71 -8.52
CA LYS A 19 -24.06 38.06 -7.96
C LYS A 19 -23.03 38.99 -8.62
N LEU A 20 -21.94 38.45 -9.16
CA LEU A 20 -20.91 39.21 -9.90
C LEU A 20 -21.40 39.62 -11.30
N ASP A 21 -22.22 38.80 -11.95
CA ASP A 21 -22.81 39.10 -13.28
C ASP A 21 -23.88 40.21 -13.23
N SER A 22 -24.34 40.60 -12.03
CA SER A 22 -25.46 41.54 -11.85
C SER A 22 -25.07 43.01 -11.72
N ILE A 23 -23.78 43.35 -11.79
CA ILE A 23 -23.30 44.74 -11.70
C ILE A 23 -23.25 45.34 -13.12
N ALA A 24 -24.10 46.35 -13.32
CA ALA A 24 -24.51 46.94 -14.59
C ALA A 24 -23.38 47.48 -15.49
N ALA A 25 -23.63 47.42 -16.80
CA ALA A 25 -22.79 47.95 -17.87
C ALA A 25 -22.96 49.48 -18.06
N PRO A 26 -21.88 50.28 -18.04
CA PRO A 26 -21.85 51.61 -18.62
C PRO A 26 -21.25 51.61 -20.04
N SER A 27 -21.60 52.62 -20.82
CA SER A 27 -21.54 52.68 -22.28
C SER A 27 -20.20 53.17 -22.86
N ASP A 28 -19.07 52.54 -22.52
CA ASP A 28 -17.82 52.78 -23.25
C ASP A 28 -17.07 51.47 -23.52
N ASN A 29 -16.99 51.10 -24.80
CA ASN A 29 -16.73 49.72 -25.22
C ASN A 29 -15.26 49.28 -25.04
N ASP A 30 -14.32 50.22 -24.93
CA ASP A 30 -12.88 49.89 -24.84
C ASP A 30 -12.41 49.68 -23.40
N GLU A 31 -12.91 50.49 -22.46
CA GLU A 31 -12.63 50.33 -21.03
C GLU A 31 -13.36 49.10 -20.46
N PHE A 32 -14.59 48.86 -20.93
CA PHE A 32 -15.40 47.72 -20.53
C PHE A 32 -14.74 46.37 -20.88
N VAL A 33 -14.18 46.23 -22.08
CA VAL A 33 -13.52 44.98 -22.50
C VAL A 33 -12.28 44.70 -21.65
N ARG A 34 -11.51 45.73 -21.28
CA ARG A 34 -10.33 45.58 -20.42
C ARG A 34 -10.73 45.14 -19.01
N TRP A 35 -11.74 45.78 -18.43
CA TRP A 35 -12.32 45.39 -17.14
C TRP A 35 -12.91 43.98 -17.15
N TYR A 36 -13.62 43.60 -18.23
CA TYR A 36 -14.17 42.26 -18.39
C TYR A 36 -13.09 41.19 -18.49
N LEU A 37 -12.00 41.45 -19.23
CA LEU A 37 -10.87 40.54 -19.33
C LEU A 37 -10.16 40.35 -17.97
N GLU A 38 -9.92 41.44 -17.24
CA GLU A 38 -9.35 41.40 -15.88
C GLU A 38 -10.27 40.68 -14.88
N LEU A 39 -11.58 40.91 -14.96
CA LEU A 39 -12.58 40.22 -14.14
C LEU A 39 -12.66 38.73 -14.49
N SER A 40 -12.56 38.37 -15.77
CA SER A 40 -12.55 36.98 -16.21
C SER A 40 -11.30 36.24 -15.77
N PHE A 41 -10.13 36.90 -15.80
CA PHE A 41 -8.87 36.33 -15.35
C PHE A 41 -8.90 36.13 -13.83
N SER A 42 -9.29 37.15 -13.07
CA SER A 42 -9.41 37.06 -11.61
C SER A 42 -10.43 36.01 -11.18
N ALA A 43 -11.61 35.95 -11.82
CA ALA A 43 -12.61 34.92 -11.57
C ALA A 43 -12.06 33.50 -11.83
N ARG A 44 -11.37 33.28 -12.96
CA ARG A 44 -10.74 31.98 -13.27
C ARG A 44 -9.64 31.62 -12.29
N VAL A 45 -8.83 32.59 -11.86
CA VAL A 45 -7.79 32.40 -10.85
C VAL A 45 -8.40 32.03 -9.50
N VAL A 46 -9.48 32.68 -9.08
CA VAL A 46 -10.21 32.34 -7.84
C VAL A 46 -10.80 30.91 -7.92
N ILE A 47 -11.41 30.54 -9.05
CA ILE A 47 -11.89 29.16 -9.27
C ILE A 47 -10.73 28.17 -9.18
N TYR A 48 -9.61 28.46 -9.85
CA TYR A 48 -8.45 27.58 -9.84
C TYR A 48 -7.88 27.39 -8.43
N ILE A 49 -7.69 28.48 -7.67
CA ILE A 49 -7.19 28.44 -6.29
C ILE A 49 -8.13 27.64 -5.39
N THR A 50 -9.45 27.86 -5.50
CA THR A 50 -10.43 27.14 -4.69
C THR A 50 -10.47 25.66 -5.03
N VAL A 51 -10.49 25.29 -6.32
CA VAL A 51 -10.44 23.89 -6.77
C VAL A 51 -9.15 23.22 -6.30
N LEU A 52 -7.98 23.83 -6.52
CA LEU A 52 -6.71 23.28 -6.05
C LEU A 52 -6.69 23.10 -4.52
N GLY A 53 -7.16 24.10 -3.77
CA GLY A 53 -7.24 24.02 -2.31
C GLY A 53 -8.13 22.87 -1.84
N THR A 54 -9.27 22.65 -2.50
CA THR A 54 -10.14 21.51 -2.18
C THR A 54 -9.48 20.18 -2.49
N ILE A 55 -8.80 20.05 -3.64
CA ILE A 55 -8.07 18.84 -4.01
C ILE A 55 -6.96 18.56 -3.00
N MET A 56 -6.16 19.58 -2.62
CA MET A 56 -5.11 19.45 -1.61
C MET A 56 -5.68 19.01 -0.25
N THR A 57 -6.81 19.58 0.15
CA THR A 57 -7.49 19.22 1.41
C THR A 57 -8.01 17.78 1.36
N ILE A 58 -8.64 17.36 0.27
CA ILE A 58 -9.12 15.97 0.09
C ILE A 58 -7.95 15.00 0.12
N THR A 59 -6.87 15.28 -0.62
CA THR A 59 -5.66 14.46 -0.62
C THR A 59 -5.06 14.38 0.78
N TYR A 60 -4.97 15.49 1.50
CA TYR A 60 -4.51 15.49 2.89
C TYR A 60 -5.41 14.64 3.80
N LEU A 61 -6.74 14.75 3.67
CA LEU A 61 -7.67 13.92 4.44
C LEU A 61 -7.55 12.43 4.09
N VAL A 62 -7.33 12.09 2.84
CA VAL A 62 -7.08 10.71 2.39
C VAL A 62 -5.74 10.21 2.95
N LEU A 63 -4.66 10.98 2.83
CA LEU A 63 -3.35 10.63 3.40
C LEU A 63 -3.40 10.52 4.92
N LYS A 64 -4.13 11.42 5.59
CA LYS A 64 -4.36 11.36 7.03
C LYS A 64 -5.18 10.14 7.41
N PHE A 65 -6.24 9.83 6.67
CA PHE A 65 -7.02 8.61 6.87
C PHE A 65 -6.18 7.35 6.65
N LEU A 66 -5.36 7.34 5.61
CA LEU A 66 -4.41 6.27 5.32
C LEU A 66 -3.34 6.16 6.40
N SER A 67 -2.85 7.28 6.97
CA SER A 67 -1.88 7.31 8.07
C SER A 67 -2.51 6.85 9.40
N GLU A 68 -3.75 7.24 9.69
CA GLU A 68 -4.51 6.71 10.83
C GLU A 68 -4.84 5.22 10.64
N CYS A 69 -4.91 4.74 9.40
CA CYS A 69 -5.00 3.31 9.07
C CYS A 69 -3.63 2.61 9.09
N ASP A 70 -2.56 3.32 8.75
CA ASP A 70 -1.16 2.88 8.76
C ASP A 70 -0.50 3.32 10.07
N MET A 71 -1.13 2.88 11.16
CA MET A 71 -0.42 2.84 12.42
C MET A 71 0.82 1.93 12.20
N GLU A 72 2.01 2.51 12.33
CA GLU A 72 3.37 1.92 12.33
C GLU A 72 3.91 1.33 11.00
N ASP A 73 4.68 2.14 10.26
CA ASP A 73 5.92 1.68 9.59
C ASP A 73 6.89 2.85 9.38
N ASP A 74 7.55 3.31 10.45
CA ASP A 74 8.65 4.27 10.34
C ASP A 74 9.87 3.58 9.73
N THR A 75 10.10 3.87 8.45
CA THR A 75 11.39 3.68 7.79
C THR A 75 12.01 5.05 7.53
N GLU A 76 12.79 5.57 8.48
CA GLU A 76 13.96 6.40 8.18
C GLU A 76 15.10 6.09 9.16
N ARG A 77 16.01 5.27 8.66
CA ARG A 77 17.43 5.35 8.98
C ARG A 77 17.97 6.68 8.44
N LEU A 78 18.89 7.28 9.17
CA LEU A 78 20.14 7.98 8.76
C LEU A 78 20.49 8.96 9.91
N LEU A 79 21.65 9.02 10.56
CA LEU A 79 22.93 8.30 10.64
C LEU A 79 23.56 8.74 11.97
N PRO A 80 24.30 7.88 12.68
CA PRO A 80 25.58 8.37 13.21
C PRO A 80 26.76 7.90 12.37
N LEU A 81 27.50 8.87 11.85
CA LEU A 81 28.89 8.71 11.43
C LEU A 81 29.71 8.28 12.65
N VAL A 82 30.27 7.07 12.60
CA VAL A 82 31.56 6.78 13.23
C VAL A 82 32.36 5.97 12.22
N ALA A 83 33.59 6.43 12.03
CA ALA A 83 34.60 5.94 11.12
C ALA A 83 35.10 4.52 11.46
N GLU A 84 35.93 4.02 10.54
CA GLU A 84 36.79 2.83 10.62
C GLU A 84 36.10 1.52 10.16
N GLU A 85 36.19 1.19 8.87
CA GLU A 85 37.29 0.44 8.21
C GLU A 85 37.26 -1.06 8.55
N GLU A 86 36.69 -1.88 7.66
CA GLU A 86 37.45 -2.82 6.80
C GLU A 86 36.50 -3.73 5.98
N GLU A 87 36.99 -4.06 4.79
CA GLU A 87 36.31 -4.73 3.70
C GLU A 87 36.00 -6.21 3.99
N VAL A 88 34.76 -6.67 3.78
CA VAL A 88 34.54 -8.08 3.40
C VAL A 88 33.40 -8.18 2.37
N HIS A 89 33.85 -8.42 1.15
CA HIS A 89 33.09 -8.73 -0.06
C HIS A 89 32.14 -9.93 0.15
N THR A 90 30.83 -9.72 0.15
CA THR A 90 29.83 -10.80 0.17
C THR A 90 29.00 -10.80 -1.12
N VAL A 91 29.55 -11.46 -2.14
CA VAL A 91 28.79 -11.96 -3.29
C VAL A 91 28.72 -13.48 -3.14
N TRP A 92 27.55 -14.03 -2.84
CA TRP A 92 27.29 -15.46 -2.98
C TRP A 92 25.81 -15.72 -3.26
N THR A 93 25.54 -16.29 -4.44
CA THR A 93 24.57 -17.36 -4.71
C THR A 93 25.03 -18.09 -5.98
N PRO A 94 24.55 -19.29 -6.34
CA PRO A 94 24.32 -20.52 -5.53
C PRO A 94 24.71 -21.85 -6.27
N LEU A 95 24.58 -22.99 -5.55
CA LEU A 95 24.58 -24.42 -6.01
C LEU A 95 25.97 -25.02 -6.34
N ILE A 96 26.32 -26.29 -6.06
CA ILE A 96 25.58 -27.55 -6.20
C ILE A 96 26.11 -28.62 -5.20
N ASN A 97 25.16 -29.46 -4.77
CA ASN A 97 25.21 -30.75 -4.10
C ASN A 97 26.27 -31.77 -4.62
N GLU A 98 27.08 -32.31 -3.71
CA GLU A 98 27.62 -33.68 -3.81
C GLU A 98 27.35 -34.46 -2.53
N SER A 99 26.59 -35.53 -2.71
CA SER A 99 26.23 -36.56 -1.74
C SER A 99 27.40 -37.53 -1.51
N SER A 100 27.60 -37.95 -0.26
CA SER A 100 28.28 -39.22 0.04
C SER A 100 27.46 -40.00 1.06
N GLU A 101 27.20 -41.24 0.66
CA GLU A 101 26.30 -42.22 1.25
C GLU A 101 26.98 -42.92 2.42
N VAL A 102 26.24 -43.16 3.52
CA VAL A 102 26.50 -44.32 4.40
C VAL A 102 25.19 -45.02 4.72
N SER A 103 25.26 -46.33 4.48
CA SER A 103 24.26 -47.39 4.46
C SER A 103 23.49 -47.61 5.77
N GLY A 104 22.17 -47.81 5.65
CA GLY A 104 21.28 -48.33 6.68
C GLY A 104 20.16 -49.16 6.04
N LYS A 105 20.15 -50.47 6.31
CA LYS A 105 19.27 -51.53 5.78
C LYS A 105 17.82 -51.42 6.26
N GLY A 106 16.87 -51.68 5.37
CA GLY A 106 15.44 -51.93 5.69
C GLY A 106 14.67 -52.33 4.43
N ASP A 107 14.00 -53.48 4.50
CA ASP A 107 13.53 -54.28 3.36
C ASP A 107 12.08 -53.93 2.91
N VAL A 108 11.85 -53.94 1.58
CA VAL A 108 10.63 -54.22 0.75
C VAL A 108 9.24 -53.82 1.33
N GLU A 109 8.41 -52.98 0.71
CA GLU A 109 7.56 -53.32 -0.45
C GLU A 109 6.96 -52.08 -1.15
N SER A 110 6.88 -52.20 -2.48
CA SER A 110 6.22 -51.31 -3.42
C SER A 110 4.78 -50.94 -3.03
N ALA A 111 4.53 -49.65 -2.86
CA ALA A 111 3.27 -49.05 -3.23
C ALA A 111 3.59 -47.86 -4.15
N SER A 112 3.31 -48.08 -5.43
CA SER A 112 3.24 -47.07 -6.46
C SER A 112 2.30 -45.93 -6.02
N PHE A 113 2.83 -44.72 -5.87
CA PHE A 113 2.06 -43.50 -6.12
C PHE A 113 2.53 -42.90 -7.43
N SER A 114 1.94 -43.45 -8.49
CA SER A 114 1.69 -42.73 -9.72
C SER A 114 0.86 -41.50 -9.40
N SER A 115 1.37 -40.30 -9.66
CA SER A 115 0.88 -39.48 -10.75
C SER A 115 1.56 -38.12 -10.70
N SER A 116 1.76 -37.54 -11.89
CA SER A 116 2.10 -36.14 -12.10
C SER A 116 1.11 -35.24 -11.37
N ASP A 117 1.36 -34.96 -10.10
CA ASP A 117 0.72 -33.87 -9.40
C ASP A 117 1.55 -32.63 -9.72
N ASP A 118 1.03 -31.78 -10.60
CA ASP A 118 1.43 -30.39 -10.70
C ASP A 118 1.05 -29.70 -9.38
N VAL A 119 1.77 -30.02 -8.31
CA VAL A 119 1.65 -29.32 -7.04
C VAL A 119 2.14 -27.91 -7.30
N ASP A 120 1.17 -26.98 -7.32
CA ASP A 120 1.48 -25.57 -7.46
C ASP A 120 2.18 -25.06 -6.20
N TYR A 121 3.51 -25.25 -6.17
CA TYR A 121 4.43 -24.81 -5.13
C TYR A 121 4.31 -23.30 -4.88
N SER A 122 3.81 -22.53 -5.85
CA SER A 122 3.57 -21.11 -5.66
C SER A 122 2.53 -20.85 -4.57
N THR A 123 1.60 -21.77 -4.29
CA THR A 123 0.55 -21.60 -3.29
C THR A 123 0.93 -22.10 -1.88
N LEU A 124 2.11 -22.72 -1.74
CA LEU A 124 2.57 -23.30 -0.48
C LEU A 124 3.26 -22.26 0.42
N CYS A 125 3.26 -22.55 1.71
CA CYS A 125 3.98 -21.77 2.72
C CYS A 125 5.45 -21.68 2.36
N VAL A 126 6.00 -20.46 2.31
CA VAL A 126 7.41 -20.24 1.95
C VAL A 126 8.41 -20.69 3.02
N ILE A 127 7.91 -21.15 4.18
CA ILE A 127 8.73 -21.57 5.32
C ILE A 127 8.78 -23.09 5.42
N CYS A 128 7.62 -23.76 5.48
CA CYS A 128 7.58 -25.22 5.61
C CYS A 128 7.40 -25.96 4.28
N PHE A 129 6.95 -25.30 3.21
CA PHE A 129 6.64 -25.93 1.92
C PHE A 129 5.66 -27.13 1.99
N GLU A 130 4.92 -27.27 3.09
CA GLU A 130 3.97 -28.38 3.32
C GLU A 130 2.51 -27.94 3.21
N GLU A 131 2.12 -26.86 3.92
CA GLU A 131 0.74 -26.38 3.97
C GLU A 131 0.55 -25.16 3.05
N ARG A 132 -0.63 -25.04 2.43
CA ARG A 132 -1.00 -23.85 1.64
C ARG A 132 -0.97 -22.57 2.46
N ARG A 133 -0.60 -21.46 1.81
CA ARG A 133 -0.67 -20.11 2.38
C ARG A 133 -2.12 -19.79 2.74
N ASN A 134 -2.38 -19.64 4.02
CA ASN A 134 -3.72 -19.36 4.54
C ASN A 134 -3.72 -18.27 5.60
N CYS A 135 -2.60 -17.56 5.77
CA CYS A 135 -2.46 -16.47 6.72
C CYS A 135 -1.85 -15.23 6.07
N PHE A 136 -2.35 -14.06 6.46
CA PHE A 136 -1.75 -12.76 6.13
C PHE A 136 -1.35 -12.01 7.39
N PHE A 137 -0.35 -11.14 7.25
CA PHE A 137 0.20 -10.34 8.34
C PHE A 137 -0.33 -8.91 8.33
N VAL A 138 -0.53 -8.30 9.49
CA VAL A 138 -0.97 -6.90 9.64
C VAL A 138 0.16 -6.08 10.27
N PRO A 139 0.49 -4.89 9.73
CA PRO A 139 -0.28 -4.13 8.72
C PRO A 139 0.08 -4.41 7.24
N CYS A 140 1.16 -5.13 6.95
CA CYS A 140 1.67 -5.21 5.57
C CYS A 140 0.79 -5.99 4.56
N GLY A 141 -0.16 -6.80 5.01
CA GLY A 141 -1.07 -7.55 4.14
C GLY A 141 -0.47 -8.77 3.42
N HIS A 142 0.84 -9.01 3.51
CA HIS A 142 1.48 -10.12 2.80
C HIS A 142 1.01 -11.49 3.32
N SER A 143 0.64 -12.36 2.37
CA SER A 143 0.27 -13.76 2.60
C SER A 143 1.40 -14.68 2.10
N ALA A 144 2.26 -15.09 3.02
CA ALA A 144 3.45 -15.90 2.72
C ALA A 144 3.48 -17.25 3.46
N THR A 145 2.68 -17.39 4.51
CA THR A 145 2.82 -18.50 5.46
C THR A 145 1.51 -19.23 5.71
N CYS A 146 1.63 -20.47 6.16
CA CYS A 146 0.54 -21.19 6.78
C CYS A 146 0.34 -20.77 8.25
N ARG A 147 -0.76 -21.23 8.87
CA ARG A 147 -1.08 -20.91 10.26
C ARG A 147 0.02 -21.32 11.24
N GLY A 148 0.60 -22.50 11.07
CA GLY A 148 1.66 -23.01 11.96
C GLY A 148 2.89 -22.12 11.93
N CYS A 149 3.40 -21.80 10.74
CA CYS A 149 4.55 -20.92 10.58
C CYS A 149 4.25 -19.48 11.01
N ALA A 150 3.05 -18.95 10.73
CA ALA A 150 2.64 -17.63 11.19
C ALA A 150 2.65 -17.50 12.73
N GLN A 151 2.23 -18.56 13.44
CA GLN A 151 2.23 -18.57 14.90
C GLN A 151 3.64 -18.64 15.48
N LYS A 152 4.55 -19.40 14.84
CA LYS A 152 5.97 -19.44 15.22
C LYS A 152 6.60 -18.05 15.14
N ILE A 153 6.43 -17.36 14.00
CA ILE A 153 6.94 -15.98 13.84
C ILE A 153 6.37 -15.03 14.90
N LEU A 154 5.08 -15.15 15.23
CA LEU A 154 4.47 -14.31 16.27
C LEU A 154 4.95 -14.63 17.70
N SER A 155 5.58 -15.79 17.91
CA SER A 155 6.12 -16.22 19.20
C SER A 155 7.59 -15.83 19.37
N GLU A 156 8.29 -15.56 18.26
CA GLU A 156 9.66 -15.05 18.28
C GLU A 156 9.72 -13.60 18.80
N GLU A 157 10.89 -13.19 19.28
CA GLU A 157 11.15 -11.79 19.68
C GLU A 157 11.05 -10.84 18.48
N ASN A 158 11.50 -11.28 17.30
CA ASN A 158 11.57 -10.50 16.08
C ASN A 158 10.44 -10.88 15.12
N LYS A 159 9.23 -10.42 15.44
CA LYS A 159 8.01 -10.74 14.68
C LYS A 159 7.97 -9.94 13.37
N VAL A 160 8.72 -10.33 12.35
CA VAL A 160 8.79 -9.60 11.07
C VAL A 160 8.23 -10.41 9.89
N CYS A 161 7.65 -9.71 8.93
CA CYS A 161 7.12 -10.33 7.72
C CYS A 161 8.25 -10.94 6.86
N PRO A 162 8.17 -12.21 6.44
CA PRO A 162 9.19 -12.82 5.57
C PRO A 162 9.32 -12.16 4.19
N ILE A 163 8.32 -11.39 3.75
CA ILE A 163 8.29 -10.74 2.43
C ILE A 163 8.85 -9.33 2.50
N CYS A 164 8.28 -8.48 3.35
CA CYS A 164 8.61 -7.06 3.39
C CYS A 164 9.34 -6.63 4.65
N ARG A 165 9.66 -7.57 5.56
CA ARG A 165 10.35 -7.35 6.84
C ARG A 165 9.69 -6.37 7.82
N ARG A 166 8.49 -5.87 7.51
CA ARG A 166 7.67 -5.05 8.40
C ARG A 166 7.28 -5.85 9.65
N VAL A 167 7.26 -5.19 10.81
CA VAL A 167 6.83 -5.79 12.08
C VAL A 167 5.38 -6.27 11.98
N ILE A 168 5.15 -7.50 12.42
CA ILE A 168 3.86 -8.16 12.44
C ILE A 168 3.22 -7.92 13.80
N ARG A 169 2.10 -7.20 13.81
CA ARG A 169 1.29 -7.01 15.01
C ARG A 169 0.34 -8.19 15.26
N LYS A 170 -0.22 -8.72 14.19
CA LYS A 170 -1.16 -9.86 14.22
C LYS A 170 -1.15 -10.61 12.90
N SER A 171 -1.42 -11.91 12.96
CA SER A 171 -1.75 -12.72 11.78
C SER A 171 -3.24 -13.03 11.78
N ARG A 172 -3.82 -13.14 10.58
CA ARG A 172 -5.23 -13.46 10.36
C ARG A 172 -5.33 -14.57 9.31
N ARG A 173 -6.30 -15.47 9.49
CA ARG A 173 -6.53 -16.58 8.56
C ARG A 173 -7.43 -16.12 7.40
N LEU A 174 -7.05 -16.48 6.18
CA LEU A 174 -7.87 -16.33 4.99
C LEU A 174 -8.85 -17.51 4.92
N VAL A 175 -10.14 -17.21 4.88
CA VAL A 175 -11.20 -18.19 4.62
C VAL A 175 -11.85 -17.81 3.31
N MET A 176 -11.54 -18.55 2.24
CA MET A 176 -12.22 -18.40 0.97
C MET A 176 -13.64 -18.96 1.12
N LYS A 177 -14.66 -18.09 1.16
CA LYS A 177 -16.05 -18.51 0.99
C LYS A 177 -16.25 -18.83 -0.48
N LYS A 178 -16.52 -20.10 -0.80
CA LYS A 178 -16.93 -20.52 -2.13
C LYS A 178 -18.36 -20.00 -2.33
N LEU A 179 -18.54 -19.03 -3.22
CA LEU A 179 -19.85 -18.57 -3.69
C LEU A 179 -20.48 -19.61 -4.61
#